data_AF-A0AAD1R460-F1
#
_entry.id   AF-A0AAD1R460-F1
#
_cell.length_a   1.000
_cell.length_b   1.000
_cell.length_c   1.000
_cell.angle_alpha   90.00
_cell.angle_beta   90.00
_cell.angle_gamma   90.00
#
_symmetry.space_group_name_H-M   'P 1'
#
loop_
_entity.id
_entity.type
_entity.pdbx_description
1 polymer ?
#
loop_
_entity_poly.entity_id
_entity_poly.type
_entity_poly.pdbx_seq_one_letter_code
_entity_poly.pdbx_strand_id
1 'polypeptide(L)'
;MPYLLAGDSVILKQDSIYYEHFYNELQPWKHYVPFKKDLSDLLEKIQWVKDHDAEAYARLQINEPKIRDGMERVELSHDHLFPCQCQRNEDKDEL
;
A
#
# COMPACT_ATOMS: atom_id res chain seq x y z
N MET A 1 3.07 7.86 -6.28
CA MET A 1 2.83 6.62 -5.50
C MET A 1 1.60 6.60 -4.55
N PRO A 2 0.45 7.27 -4.78
CA PRO A 2 -0.68 7.13 -3.83
C PRO A 2 -1.41 5.77 -3.94
N TYR A 3 -1.59 5.26 -5.15
CA TYR A 3 -2.44 4.08 -5.40
C TYR A 3 -1.85 2.77 -4.89
N LEU A 4 -0.52 2.65 -4.81
CA LEU A 4 0.13 1.45 -4.29
C LEU A 4 -0.01 1.31 -2.77
N LEU A 5 -0.21 2.42 -2.05
CA LEU A 5 -0.42 2.43 -0.60
C LEU A 5 -1.84 1.99 -0.22
N ALA A 6 -2.76 1.94 -1.18
CA ALA A 6 -4.16 1.58 -0.96
C ALA A 6 -4.46 0.10 -1.24
N GLY A 7 -3.45 -0.70 -1.64
CA GLY A 7 -3.60 -2.12 -1.89
C GLY A 7 -2.92 -2.97 -0.82
N ASP A 8 -3.32 -4.23 -0.70
CA ASP A 8 -2.75 -5.20 0.25
C ASP A 8 -1.43 -5.83 -0.27
N SER A 9 -0.61 -5.03 -0.95
CA SER A 9 0.65 -5.48 -1.57
C SER A 9 1.86 -4.88 -0.86
N VAL A 10 2.94 -5.65 -0.75
CA VAL A 10 4.20 -5.14 -0.21
C VAL A 10 4.81 -4.13 -1.19
N ILE A 11 5.09 -2.93 -0.68
CA ILE A 11 5.68 -1.85 -1.45
C ILE A 11 7.20 -1.90 -1.29
N LEU A 12 7.90 -2.01 -2.41
CA LEU A 12 9.35 -1.87 -2.51
C LEU A 12 9.65 -0.50 -3.15
N LYS A 13 10.31 0.39 -2.41
CA LYS A 13 10.66 1.72 -2.94
C LYS A 13 12.16 1.81 -3.17
N GLN A 14 12.54 2.20 -4.38
CA GLN A 14 13.92 2.54 -4.70
C GLN A 14 14.34 3.82 -3.98
N ASP A 15 15.56 3.84 -3.46
CA ASP A 15 16.19 5.06 -2.98
C ASP A 15 16.44 6.01 -4.16
N SER A 16 15.81 7.17 -4.08
CA SER A 16 15.90 8.22 -5.09
C SER A 16 16.01 9.57 -4.39
N ILE A 17 16.72 10.49 -5.05
CA ILE A 17 16.85 11.89 -4.62
C ILE A 17 15.58 12.72 -4.90
N TYR A 18 14.60 12.14 -5.60
CA TYR A 18 13.37 12.82 -5.97
C TYR A 18 12.36 12.74 -4.84
N TYR A 19 11.90 13.89 -4.39
CA TYR A 19 10.99 14.02 -3.27
C TYR A 19 9.59 14.39 -3.76
N GLU A 20 8.59 13.59 -3.40
CA GLU A 20 7.19 13.96 -3.57
C GLU A 20 6.65 14.55 -2.25
N HIS A 21 5.70 15.48 -2.30
CA HIS A 21 5.21 16.21 -1.11
C HIS A 21 4.73 15.31 0.05
N PHE A 22 4.34 14.07 -0.25
CA PHE A 22 3.84 13.07 0.71
C PHE A 22 4.92 12.14 1.27
N TYR A 23 6.17 12.22 0.80
CA TYR A 23 7.26 11.38 1.33
C TYR A 23 7.63 11.71 2.78
N ASN A 24 7.32 12.93 3.24
CA ASN A 24 7.49 13.33 4.64
C ASN A 24 6.73 12.41 5.60
N GLU A 25 5.65 11.81 5.11
CA GLU A 25 4.77 10.97 5.91
C GLU A 25 5.10 9.48 5.75
N LEU A 26 5.99 9.14 4.81
CA LEU A 26 6.37 7.76 4.51
C LEU A 26 7.61 7.34 5.29
N GLN A 27 7.43 6.44 6.26
CA GLN A 27 8.52 5.87 7.05
C GLN A 27 9.01 4.55 6.44
N PRO A 28 10.33 4.37 6.25
CA PRO A 28 10.89 3.11 5.80
C PRO A 28 10.62 2.01 6.84
N TRP A 29 10.44 0.77 6.40
CA TRP A 29 10.12 -0.42 7.23
C TRP A 29 8.80 -0.37 7.99
N LYS A 30 8.09 0.75 7.91
CA LYS A 30 6.70 0.87 8.36
C LYS A 30 5.77 0.87 7.17
N HIS A 31 6.00 1.72 6.17
CA HIS A 31 5.07 1.91 5.04
C HIS A 31 5.57 1.26 3.75
N TYR A 32 6.87 0.97 3.64
CA TYR A 32 7.47 0.33 2.48
C TYR A 32 8.85 -0.24 2.84
N VAL A 33 9.37 -1.14 2.01
CA VAL A 33 10.73 -1.68 2.11
C VAL A 33 11.67 -0.87 1.20
N PRO A 34 12.66 -0.14 1.73
CA PRO A 34 13.63 0.59 0.91
C PRO A 34 14.66 -0.37 0.30
N PHE A 35 15.11 -0.06 -0.92
CA PHE A 35 16.26 -0.71 -1.55
C PHE A 35 17.14 0.31 -2.28
N LYS A 36 18.42 -0.02 -2.45
CA LYS A 36 19.43 0.90 -3.01
C LYS A 36 19.14 1.24 -4.47
N LYS A 37 19.56 2.44 -4.85
CA LYS A 37 19.51 2.88 -6.25
C LYS A 37 20.29 1.94 -7.19
N ASP A 38 21.40 1.38 -6.70
CA ASP A 38 22.29 0.48 -7.43
C ASP A 38 21.73 -0.95 -7.59
N LEU A 39 20.51 -1.22 -7.09
CA LEU A 39 19.79 -2.49 -7.18
C LEU A 39 20.52 -3.70 -6.57
N SER A 40 21.68 -3.49 -5.94
CA SER A 40 22.53 -4.57 -5.46
C SER A 40 21.89 -5.37 -4.32
N ASP A 41 21.02 -4.74 -3.54
CA ASP A 41 20.28 -5.35 -2.43
C ASP A 41 18.86 -5.78 -2.82
N LEU A 42 18.42 -5.55 -4.06
CA LEU A 42 17.04 -5.85 -4.48
C LEU A 42 16.71 -7.34 -4.32
N LEU A 43 17.63 -8.21 -4.72
CA LEU A 43 17.42 -9.66 -4.64
C LEU A 43 17.29 -10.11 -3.18
N GLU A 44 18.11 -9.55 -2.28
CA GLU A 44 18.04 -9.81 -0.85
C GLU A 44 16.72 -9.32 -0.25
N LYS A 45 16.23 -8.12 -0.64
CA LYS A 45 14.94 -7.60 -0.18
C LYS A 45 13.78 -8.46 -0.65
N ILE A 46 13.79 -8.91 -1.91
CA ILE A 46 12.76 -9.79 -2.44
C ILE A 46 12.75 -11.12 -1.69
N GLN A 47 13.93 -11.70 -1.43
CA GLN A 47 14.02 -12.94 -0.69
C GLN A 47 13.54 -12.76 0.76
N TRP A 48 13.92 -11.66 1.40
CA TRP A 48 13.46 -11.33 2.75
C TRP A 48 11.94 -11.23 2.83
N VAL A 49 11.29 -10.57 1.86
CA VAL A 49 9.82 -10.44 1.78
C VAL A 49 9.15 -11.78 1.47
N LYS A 50 9.82 -12.71 0.79
CA LYS A 50 9.28 -14.05 0.55
C LYS A 50 9.39 -14.93 1.79
N ASP A 51 10.51 -14.84 2.49
CA ASP A 51 10.79 -15.63 3.70
C ASP A 51 9.96 -15.13 4.90
N HIS A 52 9.69 -13.83 4.96
CA HIS A 52 8.80 -13.21 5.93
C HIS A 52 7.46 -12.93 5.26
N ASP A 53 6.47 -13.79 5.49
CA ASP A 53 5.09 -13.71 4.99
C ASP A 53 4.70 -12.33 4.45
N ALA A 54 4.78 -12.18 3.11
CA ALA A 54 4.57 -10.93 2.42
C ALA A 54 3.19 -10.34 2.73
N GLU A 55 2.19 -11.20 2.94
CA GLU A 55 0.83 -10.78 3.25
C GLU A 55 0.75 -10.14 4.64
N ALA A 56 1.42 -10.74 5.63
CA ALA A 56 1.53 -10.16 6.97
C ALA A 56 2.21 -8.80 6.92
N TYR A 57 3.27 -8.65 6.11
CA TYR A 57 3.98 -7.39 6.00
C TYR A 57 3.19 -6.31 5.25
N ALA A 58 2.42 -6.68 4.22
CA ALA A 58 1.55 -5.74 3.51
C ALA A 58 0.48 -5.13 4.43
N ARG A 59 -0.10 -5.92 5.32
CA ARG A 59 -1.07 -5.44 6.33
C ARG A 59 -0.46 -4.43 7.31
N LEU A 60 0.85 -4.50 7.55
CA LEU A 60 1.57 -3.55 8.41
C LEU A 60 1.90 -2.22 7.69
N GLN A 61 1.85 -2.20 6.36
CA GLN A 61 2.22 -1.04 5.53
C GLN A 61 1.10 -0.01 5.34
N ILE A 62 -0.11 -0.33 5.80
CA ILE A 62 -1.26 0.55 5.71
C ILE A 62 -1.03 1.79 6.58
N ASN A 63 -1.04 2.96 5.95
CA ASN A 63 -1.17 4.22 6.66
C ASN A 63 -2.64 4.50 6.91
N GLU A 64 -2.99 4.78 8.17
CA GLU A 64 -4.28 5.41 8.44
C GLU A 64 -4.35 6.75 7.70
N PRO A 65 -5.43 7.01 6.94
CA PRO A 65 -5.57 8.27 6.22
C PRO A 65 -5.62 9.42 7.21
N LYS A 66 -4.63 10.31 7.16
CA LYS A 66 -4.64 11.54 7.97
C LYS A 66 -5.65 12.52 7.38
N ILE A 67 -6.68 12.81 8.16
CA ILE A 67 -7.62 13.89 7.86
C ILE A 67 -6.88 15.21 8.08
N ARG A 68 -6.75 16.02 7.02
CA ARG A 68 -6.17 17.37 7.12
C ARG A 68 -7.18 18.33 7.76
N ASP A 69 -6.69 19.38 8.39
CA ASP A 69 -7.54 20.38 9.04
C ASP A 69 -8.54 20.98 8.02
N GLY A 70 -9.84 20.84 8.30
CA GLY A 70 -10.93 21.21 7.38
C GLY A 70 -11.37 20.15 6.35
N MET A 71 -10.82 18.93 6.36
CA MET A 71 -11.37 17.79 5.61
C MET A 71 -12.30 16.96 6.51
N GLU A 72 -13.42 16.49 5.99
CA GLU A 72 -14.33 15.57 6.68
C GLU A 72 -14.27 14.19 6.01
N ARG A 73 -14.48 13.11 6.78
CA ARG A 73 -14.64 11.78 6.19
C ARG A 73 -15.95 11.77 5.41
N VAL A 74 -15.83 11.73 4.10
CA VAL A 74 -16.97 11.47 3.21
C VAL A 74 -17.32 10.01 3.37
N GLU A 75 -18.49 9.72 3.95
CA GLU A 75 -19.03 8.36 3.91
C GLU A 75 -19.30 8.00 2.46
N LEU A 76 -18.66 6.93 1.99
CA LEU A 76 -18.94 6.40 0.66
C LEU A 76 -20.35 5.81 0.73
N SER A 77 -21.31 6.42 0.05
CA SER A 77 -22.62 5.79 -0.09
C SER A 77 -22.44 4.48 -0.84
N HIS A 78 -23.12 3.43 -0.38
CA HIS A 78 -23.13 2.10 -1.04
C HIS A 78 -23.85 2.12 -2.40
N ASP A 79 -24.14 3.30 -2.94
CA ASP A 79 -24.72 3.43 -4.26
C ASP A 79 -23.68 2.94 -5.27
N HIS A 80 -24.00 1.82 -5.89
CA HIS A 80 -23.27 1.18 -6.98
C HIS A 80 -23.19 2.04 -8.27
N LEU A 81 -23.19 3.38 -8.15
CA LEU A 81 -23.09 4.34 -9.25
C LEU A 81 -21.73 4.29 -9.95
N PHE A 82 -20.75 3.55 -9.40
CA PHE A 82 -19.52 3.20 -10.08
C PHE A 82 -19.62 1.75 -10.59
N PRO A 83 -19.97 1.54 -11.87
CA PRO A 83 -20.01 0.21 -12.46
C PRO A 83 -18.58 -0.26 -12.75
N CYS A 84 -17.85 -0.67 -11.73
CA CYS A 84 -16.71 -1.55 -11.93
C CYS A 84 -17.27 -2.96 -12.16
N GLN A 85 -17.32 -3.40 -13.42
CA GLN A 85 -17.79 -4.74 -13.80
C GLN A 85 -16.76 -5.86 -13.54
N CYS A 86 -15.73 -5.60 -12.73
CA CYS A 86 -14.87 -6.67 -12.25
C CYS A 86 -15.60 -7.39 -11.11
N GLN A 87 -16.19 -8.53 -11.47
CA GLN A 87 -16.66 -9.57 -10.54
C GLN A 87 -15.54 -9.91 -9.55
N ARG A 88 -15.53 -9.24 -8.39
CA ARG A 88 -15.03 -9.88 -7.17
C ARG A 88 -16.08 -10.92 -6.84
N ASN A 89 -15.78 -12.19 -7.11
CA ASN A 89 -16.60 -13.29 -6.63
C ASN A 89 -16.72 -13.12 -5.11
N GLU A 90 -17.91 -12.75 -4.64
CA GLU A 90 -18.26 -12.96 -3.26
C GLU A 90 -18.46 -14.48 -3.11
N ASP A 91 -17.57 -15.12 -2.36
CA ASP A 91 -17.82 -16.46 -1.86
C ASP A 91 -19.12 -16.37 -1.05
N LYS A 92 -20.17 -17.01 -1.57
CA LYS A 92 -21.46 -17.10 -0.89
C LYS A 92 -21.27 -18.02 0.31
N ASP A 93 -21.05 -17.46 1.49
CA ASP A 93 -21.21 -18.21 2.72
C ASP A 93 -22.68 -18.65 2.84
N GLU A 94 -22.83 -19.96 2.91
CA GLU A 94 -24.09 -20.71 2.93
C GLU A 94 -24.94 -20.38 4.16
N LEU A 95 -26.24 -20.11 3.94
CA LEU A 95 -27.33 -20.59 4.81
C LEU A 95 -28.68 -20.60 4.08
#